data_AF-A0A382NRH3-F1
#
_entry.id   AF-A0A382NRH3-F1
#
_cell.length_a   1.000
_cell.length_b   1.000
_cell.length_c   1.000
_cell.angle_alpha   90.00
_cell.angle_beta   90.00
_cell.angle_gamma   90.00
#
_symmetry.space_group_name_H-M   'P 1'
#
loop_
_entity.id
_entity.type
_entity.pdbx_description
1 polymer ?
#
loop_
_entity_poly.entity_id
_entity_poly.type
_entity_poly.pdbx_seq_one_letter_code
_entity_poly.pdbx_strand_id
1 'polypeptide(L)'
;MIRLQTVRWKNFLSTGNQFLEVKLDQETMTLVVGKNGAGKSTLIDAITFSLFGKPFKKINKIQLLNTVNEHDLVTEIEFMVGKTQWKIRRGIKPALFEIYNNDKLVNQDAKSMDYQKYLEDKVLKLNFKSFTQIVVLGSASFVPFMQLSANDRRVIIED
;
A
#
# COMPACT_ATOMS: atom_id res chain seq x y z
N MET A 1 3.94 -16.62 -2.87
CA MET A 1 2.89 -15.97 -2.06
C MET A 1 3.53 -14.80 -1.34
N ILE A 2 2.91 -13.61 -1.39
CA ILE A 2 3.38 -12.43 -0.65
C ILE A 2 3.00 -12.59 0.82
N ARG A 3 3.94 -12.36 1.73
CA ARG A 3 3.68 -12.29 3.17
C ARG A 3 3.98 -10.90 3.68
N LEU A 4 2.95 -10.12 3.99
CA LEU A 4 3.10 -8.80 4.60
C LEU A 4 3.57 -8.96 6.05
N GLN A 5 4.58 -8.21 6.47
CA GLN A 5 5.21 -8.34 7.79
C GLN A 5 4.93 -7.13 8.66
N THR A 6 5.33 -5.95 8.22
CA THR A 6 5.21 -4.73 9.02
C THR A 6 4.80 -3.58 8.11
N VAL A 7 3.90 -2.75 8.59
CA VAL A 7 3.56 -1.48 7.94
C VAL A 7 3.72 -0.34 8.93
N ARG A 8 4.34 0.74 8.49
CA ARG A 8 4.58 1.95 9.29
C ARG A 8 4.11 3.18 8.56
N TRP A 9 3.64 4.18 9.27
CA TRP A 9 3.34 5.47 8.68
C TRP A 9 3.41 6.62 9.69
N LYS A 10 3.67 7.83 9.18
CA LYS A 10 3.57 9.09 9.92
C LYS A 10 3.07 10.21 9.00
N ASN A 11 2.49 11.25 9.59
CA ASN A 11 1.86 12.38 8.88
C ASN A 11 0.89 11.92 7.79
N PHE A 12 0.18 10.82 8.04
CA PHE A 12 -0.73 10.16 7.11
C PHE A 12 -2.15 10.20 7.67
N LEU A 13 -3.05 10.88 6.96
CA LEU A 13 -4.42 11.20 7.38
C LEU A 13 -4.41 11.83 8.78
N SER A 14 -5.16 11.27 9.73
CA SER A 14 -5.22 11.77 11.12
C SER A 14 -4.02 11.40 11.99
N THR A 15 -2.99 10.73 11.44
CA THR A 15 -1.80 10.31 12.20
C THR A 15 -0.77 11.43 12.25
N GLY A 16 -0.23 11.72 13.45
CA GLY A 16 0.80 12.75 13.65
C GLY A 16 2.20 12.36 13.16
N ASN A 17 3.22 13.12 13.59
CA ASN A 17 4.60 13.00 13.10
C ASN A 17 5.41 11.84 13.73
N GLN A 18 4.79 11.04 14.58
CA GLN A 18 5.39 9.82 15.11
C GLN A 18 4.98 8.64 14.25
N PHE A 19 5.94 7.74 13.98
CA PHE A 19 5.63 6.51 13.26
C PHE A 19 4.71 5.64 14.10
N LEU A 20 3.55 5.33 13.54
CA LEU A 20 2.72 4.22 13.98
C LEU A 20 3.20 2.96 13.25
N GLU A 21 3.37 1.86 13.98
CA GLU A 21 3.80 0.56 13.45
C GLU A 21 2.71 -0.48 13.72
N VAL A 22 2.41 -1.30 12.70
CA VAL A 22 1.56 -2.48 12.83
C VAL A 22 2.30 -3.69 12.26
N LYS A 23 2.48 -4.71 13.08
CA LYS A 23 2.98 -6.02 12.66
C LYS A 23 1.79 -6.87 12.20
N LEU A 24 1.88 -7.40 10.99
CA LEU A 24 0.84 -8.12 10.27
C LEU A 24 1.07 -9.64 10.25
N ASP A 25 2.24 -10.10 10.68
CA ASP A 25 2.67 -11.51 10.56
C ASP A 25 2.87 -12.24 11.89
N GLN A 26 2.47 -11.61 13.01
CA GLN A 26 2.57 -12.19 14.35
C GLN A 26 1.55 -13.29 14.58
N GLU A 27 0.34 -13.08 14.08
CA GLU A 27 -0.80 -13.99 14.26
C GLU A 27 -1.45 -14.30 12.91
N THR A 28 -2.08 -15.46 12.80
CA THR A 28 -2.76 -15.89 11.55
C THR A 28 -4.01 -15.06 11.24
N MET A 29 -4.65 -14.49 12.28
CA MET A 29 -5.82 -13.64 12.16
C MET A 29 -5.70 -12.48 13.15
N THR A 30 -5.86 -11.25 12.65
CA THR A 30 -5.86 -10.03 13.46
C THR A 30 -7.19 -9.32 13.34
N LEU A 31 -7.80 -8.98 14.47
CA LEU A 31 -9.04 -8.20 14.54
C LEU A 31 -8.72 -6.75 14.95
N VAL A 32 -9.10 -5.78 14.13
CA VAL A 32 -8.92 -4.34 14.42
C VAL A 32 -10.26 -3.71 14.78
N VAL A 33 -10.41 -3.29 16.05
CA VAL A 33 -11.64 -2.70 16.60
C VAL A 33 -11.41 -1.24 17.00
N GLY A 34 -12.45 -0.42 16.92
CA GLY A 34 -12.40 0.98 17.34
C GLY A 34 -13.61 1.77 16.86
N LYS A 35 -13.80 2.99 17.36
CA LYS A 35 -14.89 3.89 16.94
C LYS A 35 -14.78 4.26 15.45
N ASN A 36 -15.87 4.75 14.86
CA ASN A 36 -15.80 5.35 13.53
C ASN A 36 -14.85 6.55 13.56
N GLY A 37 -14.02 6.68 12.52
CA GLY A 37 -12.97 7.70 12.48
C GLY A 37 -11.69 7.36 13.26
N ALA A 38 -11.63 6.25 14.02
CA ALA A 38 -10.44 5.87 14.81
C ALA A 38 -9.23 5.38 13.98
N GLY A 39 -9.27 5.51 12.65
CA GLY A 39 -8.14 5.14 11.79
C GLY A 39 -8.07 3.66 11.36
N LYS A 40 -9.11 2.86 11.56
CA LYS A 40 -9.14 1.44 11.13
C LYS A 40 -8.84 1.28 9.63
N SER A 41 -9.50 2.05 8.78
CA SER A 41 -9.26 2.04 7.32
C SER A 41 -7.93 2.69 6.93
N THR A 42 -7.32 3.49 7.81
CA THR A 42 -6.01 4.10 7.58
C THR A 42 -4.93 3.04 7.38
N LEU A 43 -5.02 1.89 8.08
CA LEU A 43 -4.13 0.75 7.87
C LEU A 43 -4.18 0.24 6.43
N ILE A 44 -5.38 0.08 5.87
CA ILE A 44 -5.57 -0.38 4.48
C ILE A 44 -5.05 0.67 3.50
N ASP A 45 -5.33 1.95 3.75
CA ASP A 45 -4.81 3.05 2.94
C ASP A 45 -3.26 3.12 3.01
N ALA A 46 -2.66 2.87 4.17
CA ALA A 46 -1.20 2.87 4.33
C ALA A 46 -0.54 1.71 3.56
N ILE A 47 -1.13 0.52 3.59
CA ILE A 47 -0.66 -0.64 2.82
C ILE A 47 -0.77 -0.35 1.32
N THR A 48 -1.94 0.06 0.85
CA THR A 48 -2.20 0.32 -0.58
C THR A 48 -1.36 1.47 -1.11
N PHE A 49 -1.23 2.55 -0.33
CA PHE A 49 -0.36 3.66 -0.69
C PHE A 49 1.10 3.22 -0.75
N SER A 50 1.60 2.47 0.24
CA SER A 50 2.99 2.00 0.24
C SER A 50 3.31 1.12 -0.97
N LEU A 51 2.42 0.21 -1.34
CA LEU A 51 2.65 -0.70 -2.47
C LEU A 51 2.44 -0.02 -3.84
N PHE A 52 1.38 0.80 -3.99
CA PHE A 52 0.92 1.25 -5.31
C PHE A 52 0.96 2.76 -5.52
N GLY A 53 1.33 3.54 -4.51
CA GLY A 53 1.30 5.00 -4.55
C GLY A 53 -0.11 5.59 -4.65
N LYS A 54 -1.15 4.76 -4.47
CA LYS A 54 -2.57 5.09 -4.57
C LYS A 54 -3.29 4.65 -3.31
N PRO A 55 -4.11 5.50 -2.69
CA PRO A 55 -4.94 5.08 -1.57
C PRO A 55 -6.07 4.16 -2.03
N PHE A 56 -6.60 3.35 -1.12
CA PHE A 56 -7.80 2.57 -1.36
C PHE A 56 -9.03 3.48 -1.45
N LYS A 57 -9.09 4.51 -0.59
CA LYS A 57 -10.13 5.55 -0.67
C LYS A 57 -10.09 6.29 -1.99
N LYS A 58 -11.26 6.65 -2.50
CA LYS A 58 -11.44 7.52 -3.68
C LYS A 58 -11.16 8.99 -3.35
N ILE A 59 -9.92 9.28 -2.95
CA ILE A 59 -9.42 10.62 -2.63
C ILE A 59 -8.11 10.89 -3.37
N ASN A 60 -7.78 12.17 -3.55
CA ASN A 60 -6.53 12.55 -4.19
C ASN A 60 -5.33 12.22 -3.29
N LYS A 61 -4.20 11.87 -3.91
CA LYS A 61 -2.95 11.55 -3.20
C LYS A 61 -2.52 12.63 -2.19
N ILE A 62 -2.70 13.91 -2.53
CA ILE A 62 -2.36 15.03 -1.65
C ILE A 62 -3.22 15.05 -0.38
N GLN A 63 -4.46 14.56 -0.43
CA GLN A 63 -5.36 14.50 0.72
C GLN A 63 -4.99 13.39 1.72
N LEU A 64 -3.98 12.57 1.43
CA LEU A 64 -3.40 11.64 2.39
C LEU A 64 -2.50 12.34 3.41
N LEU A 65 -2.00 13.53 3.08
CA LEU A 65 -1.15 14.31 3.96
C LEU A 65 -1.94 14.75 5.20
N ASN A 66 -1.32 14.60 6.37
CA ASN A 66 -1.90 15.13 7.59
C ASN A 66 -2.10 16.64 7.49
N THR A 67 -3.32 17.11 7.75
CA THR A 67 -3.72 18.51 7.57
C THR A 67 -3.25 19.44 8.69
N VAL A 68 -2.66 18.91 9.76
CA VAL A 68 -2.10 19.72 10.85
C VAL A 68 -0.62 19.99 10.59
N ASN A 69 0.12 18.95 10.17
CA ASN A 69 1.55 19.06 9.92
C ASN A 69 1.83 19.53 8.49
N GLU A 70 1.09 19.05 7.48
CA GLU A 70 1.20 19.46 6.07
C GLU A 70 2.56 19.20 5.38
N HIS A 71 3.41 18.36 5.97
CA HIS A 71 4.68 17.90 5.40
C HIS A 71 5.05 16.51 5.93
N ASP A 72 6.13 15.93 5.38
CA ASP A 72 6.79 14.71 5.84
C ASP A 72 5.88 13.49 6.01
N LEU A 73 4.93 13.32 5.09
CA LEU A 73 4.21 12.05 5.00
C LEU A 73 5.18 10.97 4.58
N VAL A 74 5.27 9.91 5.37
CA VAL A 74 6.03 8.71 5.02
C VAL A 74 5.20 7.48 5.35
N THR A 75 5.18 6.53 4.43
CA THR A 75 4.68 5.17 4.67
C THR A 75 5.76 4.16 4.29
N GLU A 76 5.84 3.09 5.06
CA GLU A 76 6.78 2.00 4.86
C GLU A 76 6.04 0.68 4.95
N ILE A 77 6.37 -0.28 4.08
CA ILE A 77 5.89 -1.65 4.19
C ILE A 77 7.02 -2.63 3.97
N GLU A 78 7.10 -3.62 4.84
CA GLU A 78 8.03 -4.74 4.80
C GLU A 78 7.24 -6.01 4.52
N PHE A 79 7.71 -6.80 3.56
CA PHE A 79 7.07 -8.06 3.16
C PHE A 79 8.08 -9.03 2.56
N MET A 80 7.70 -10.31 2.52
CA MET A 80 8.49 -11.35 1.85
C MET A 80 7.80 -11.87 0.60
N VAL A 81 8.62 -12.16 -0.42
CA VAL A 81 8.22 -12.92 -1.61
C VAL A 81 9.15 -14.12 -1.74
N GLY A 82 8.64 -15.32 -1.45
CA GLY A 82 9.47 -16.50 -1.33
C GLY A 82 10.42 -16.37 -0.13
N LYS A 83 11.73 -16.31 -0.39
CA LYS A 83 12.78 -16.12 0.63
C LYS A 83 13.37 -14.70 0.64
N THR A 84 12.93 -13.84 -0.27
CA THR A 84 13.48 -12.49 -0.43
C THR A 84 12.68 -11.50 0.40
N GLN A 85 13.38 -10.67 1.17
CA GLN A 85 12.79 -9.59 1.95
C GLN A 85 12.75 -8.31 1.13
N TRP A 86 11.60 -7.64 1.17
CA TRP A 86 11.36 -6.40 0.46
C TRP A 86 10.90 -5.33 1.44
N LYS A 87 11.35 -4.10 1.19
CA LYS A 87 10.84 -2.91 1.88
C LYS A 87 10.53 -1.83 0.87
N ILE A 88 9.35 -1.24 0.97
CA ILE A 88 8.95 -0.11 0.12
C ILE A 88 8.75 1.09 1.02
N ARG A 89 9.33 2.23 0.64
CA ARG A 89 9.12 3.51 1.32
C ARG A 89 8.53 4.51 0.34
N ARG A 90 7.50 5.22 0.78
CA ARG A 90 6.89 6.30 0.02
C ARG A 90 6.67 7.52 0.86
N GLY A 91 6.66 8.67 0.20
CA GLY A 91 6.42 9.93 0.88
C GLY A 91 5.85 11.02 -0.01
N ILE A 92 5.29 12.02 0.65
CA ILE A 92 4.73 13.23 0.05
C ILE A 92 5.26 14.42 0.83
N LYS A 93 5.77 15.42 0.09
CA LYS A 93 6.39 16.64 0.64
C LYS A 93 7.44 16.32 1.73
N PRO A 94 8.60 15.72 1.38
CA PRO A 94 9.12 15.51 0.02
C PRO A 94 8.57 14.24 -0.67
N ALA A 95 8.64 14.22 -2.00
CA ALA A 95 8.30 13.02 -2.77
C ALA A 95 9.37 11.95 -2.54
N LEU A 96 8.95 10.76 -2.12
CA LEU A 96 9.82 9.62 -1.87
C LEU A 96 9.21 8.38 -2.52
N PHE A 97 10.03 7.58 -3.19
CA PHE A 97 9.68 6.23 -3.62
C PHE A 97 10.94 5.36 -3.72
N GLU A 98 11.14 4.51 -2.73
CA GLU A 98 12.30 3.62 -2.61
C GLU A 98 11.83 2.16 -2.54
N ILE A 99 12.54 1.28 -3.24
CA ILE A 99 12.36 -0.17 -3.16
C ILE A 99 13.68 -0.76 -2.66
N TYR A 100 13.62 -1.52 -1.57
CA TYR A 100 14.76 -2.24 -1.02
C TYR A 100 14.55 -3.75 -1.22
N ASN A 101 15.60 -4.44 -1.62
CA ASN A 101 15.69 -5.89 -1.74
C ASN A 101 16.82 -6.37 -0.83
N ASN A 102 16.47 -7.11 0.24
CA ASN A 102 17.40 -7.55 1.28
C ASN A 102 18.29 -6.38 1.77
N ASP A 103 17.64 -5.28 2.17
CA ASP A 103 18.24 -4.03 2.66
C ASP A 103 19.09 -3.24 1.65
N LYS A 104 19.19 -3.69 0.40
CA LYS A 104 19.85 -2.96 -0.67
C LYS A 104 18.84 -2.17 -1.48
N LEU A 105 19.07 -0.87 -1.63
CA LEU A 105 18.26 -0.01 -2.49
C LEU A 105 18.36 -0.49 -3.93
N VAL A 106 17.21 -0.80 -4.54
CA VAL A 106 17.12 -1.13 -5.95
C VAL A 106 17.36 0.14 -6.75
N ASN A 107 18.18 0.05 -7.79
CA ASN A 107 18.59 1.17 -8.61
C ASN A 107 17.37 2.01 -9.10
N GLN A 108 17.46 3.34 -8.94
CA GLN A 108 16.43 4.33 -9.27
C GLN A 108 16.72 5.12 -10.56
N ASP A 109 17.62 4.64 -11.44
CA ASP A 109 17.96 5.32 -12.70
C ASP A 109 16.76 5.46 -13.67
N ALA A 110 15.66 4.75 -13.40
CA ALA A 110 14.44 4.78 -14.20
C ALA A 110 13.41 5.78 -13.66
N LYS A 111 12.49 6.20 -14.54
CA LYS A 111 11.37 7.07 -14.12
C LYS A 111 10.50 6.34 -13.09
N SER A 112 9.85 7.10 -12.20
CA SER A 112 8.97 6.55 -11.16
C SER A 112 7.88 5.61 -11.69
N MET A 113 7.44 5.79 -12.94
CA MET A 113 6.46 4.92 -13.58
C MET A 113 7.03 3.53 -13.89
N ASP A 114 8.25 3.47 -14.41
CA ASP A 114 8.95 2.22 -14.70
C ASP A 114 9.32 1.50 -13.40
N TYR A 115 9.69 2.26 -12.37
CA TYR A 115 9.95 1.73 -11.04
C TYR A 115 8.70 1.13 -10.39
N GLN A 116 7.53 1.76 -10.59
CA GLN A 116 6.24 1.20 -10.18
C GLN A 116 5.94 -0.10 -10.94
N LYS A 117 6.13 -0.09 -12.26
CA LYS A 117 5.88 -1.26 -13.11
C LYS A 117 6.80 -2.43 -12.75
N TYR A 118 8.06 -2.16 -12.41
CA TYR A 118 8.97 -3.18 -11.88
C TYR A 118 8.43 -3.81 -10.60
N LEU A 119 7.97 -2.99 -9.64
CA LEU A 119 7.39 -3.47 -8.39
C LEU A 119 6.16 -4.36 -8.66
N GLU A 120 5.23 -3.92 -9.51
CA GLU A 120 4.01 -4.66 -9.82
C GLU A 120 4.30 -5.96 -10.62
N ASP A 121 5.05 -5.87 -11.72
CA ASP A 121 5.23 -6.98 -12.67
C ASP A 121 6.28 -7.99 -12.23
N LYS A 122 7.32 -7.57 -11.49
CA LYS A 122 8.47 -8.44 -11.15
C LYS A 122 8.44 -8.91 -9.71
N VAL A 123 7.95 -8.09 -8.79
CA VAL A 123 8.00 -8.38 -7.35
C VAL A 123 6.64 -8.83 -6.83
N LEU A 124 5.60 -8.01 -6.99
CA LEU A 124 4.27 -8.28 -6.44
C LEU A 124 3.49 -9.30 -7.28
N LYS A 125 3.70 -9.32 -8.60
CA LYS A 125 2.87 -10.09 -9.54
C LYS A 125 1.38 -9.74 -9.43
N LEU A 126 1.10 -8.49 -9.06
CA LEU A 126 -0.23 -7.95 -8.85
C LEU A 126 -0.17 -6.45 -9.09
N ASN A 127 -1.09 -5.93 -9.89
CA ASN A 127 -1.30 -4.50 -9.99
C ASN A 127 -2.27 -4.01 -8.90
N PHE A 128 -2.42 -2.68 -8.79
CA PHE A 128 -3.33 -2.07 -7.81
C PHE A 128 -4.77 -2.59 -7.90
N LYS A 129 -5.29 -2.77 -9.11
CA LYS A 129 -6.67 -3.21 -9.31
C LYS A 129 -6.87 -4.62 -8.80
N SER A 130 -6.01 -5.55 -9.21
CA SER A 130 -6.03 -6.94 -8.78
C SER A 130 -5.85 -7.07 -7.26
N PHE A 131 -4.95 -6.28 -6.66
CA PHE A 131 -4.81 -6.23 -5.20
C PHE A 131 -6.08 -5.77 -4.47
N THR A 132 -6.72 -4.70 -4.94
CA THR A 132 -7.95 -4.18 -4.32
C THR A 132 -9.19 -5.05 -4.53
N GLN A 133 -9.18 -5.97 -5.49
CA GLN A 133 -10.32 -6.86 -5.77
C GLN A 133 -10.15 -8.24 -5.11
N ILE A 134 -8.92 -8.73 -5.00
CA ILE A 134 -8.63 -10.09 -4.52
C ILE A 134 -8.16 -10.08 -3.06
N VAL A 135 -7.32 -9.11 -2.67
CA VAL A 135 -6.67 -9.10 -1.35
C VAL A 135 -7.45 -8.24 -0.35
N VAL A 136 -7.93 -7.07 -0.78
CA VAL A 136 -8.68 -6.14 0.09
C VAL A 136 -10.18 -6.28 -0.16
N LEU A 137 -10.88 -6.98 0.71
CA LEU A 137 -12.34 -7.08 0.66
C LEU A 137 -12.95 -5.98 1.56
N GLY A 138 -13.37 -4.86 0.95
CA GLY A 138 -13.88 -3.69 1.67
C GLY A 138 -15.32 -3.30 1.29
N SER A 139 -16.18 -3.01 2.27
CA SER A 139 -17.59 -2.68 2.04
C SER A 139 -17.85 -1.40 1.24
N ALA A 140 -16.92 -0.44 1.24
CA ALA A 140 -17.14 0.88 0.65
C ALA A 140 -16.86 0.96 -0.86
N SER A 141 -16.19 -0.03 -1.46
CA SER A 141 -15.81 0.01 -2.89
C SER A 141 -15.69 -1.38 -3.53
N PHE A 142 -16.11 -2.44 -2.85
CA PHE A 142 -16.17 -3.77 -3.43
C PHE A 142 -17.30 -3.84 -4.46
N VAL A 143 -16.91 -4.02 -5.72
CA VAL A 143 -17.81 -4.44 -6.78
C VAL A 143 -17.52 -5.93 -6.97
N PRO A 144 -18.49 -6.83 -6.73
CA PRO A 144 -18.29 -8.25 -6.96
C PRO A 144 -17.71 -8.50 -8.35
N PHE A 145 -16.76 -9.44 -8.47
CA PHE A 145 -16.10 -9.75 -9.73
C PHE A 145 -17.09 -9.93 -10.90
N MET A 146 -18.24 -10.57 -10.63
CA MET A 146 -19.31 -10.80 -11.60
C MET A 146 -19.92 -9.50 -12.17
N GLN A 147 -19.87 -8.40 -11.42
CA GLN A 147 -20.42 -7.09 -11.78
C GLN A 147 -19.40 -6.15 -12.43
N LEU A 148 -18.12 -6.55 -12.53
CA LEU A 148 -17.10 -5.77 -13.21
C LEU A 148 -17.35 -5.72 -14.74
N SER A 149 -16.77 -4.72 -15.42
CA SER A 149 -16.83 -4.67 -16.89
C SER A 149 -16.05 -5.84 -17.52
N ALA A 150 -16.34 -6.17 -18.78
CA ALA A 150 -15.63 -7.26 -19.47
C ALA A 150 -14.11 -7.02 -19.55
N ASN A 151 -13.70 -5.77 -19.80
CA ASN A 151 -12.29 -5.38 -19.81
C ASN A 151 -11.66 -5.55 -18.42
N ASP A 152 -12.37 -5.15 -17.37
CA ASP A 152 -11.87 -5.21 -16.00
C ASP A 152 -11.69 -6.64 -15.50
N ARG A 153 -12.63 -7.53 -15.84
CA ARG A 153 -12.49 -8.96 -15.56
C ARG A 153 -11.27 -9.56 -16.27
N ARG A 154 -11.04 -9.18 -17.53
CA ARG A 154 -9.90 -9.66 -18.31
C ARG A 154 -8.58 -9.27 -17.67
N VAL A 155 -8.41 -8.00 -17.27
CA VAL A 155 -7.21 -7.52 -16.57
C VAL A 155 -6.93 -8.33 -15.30
N ILE A 156 -7.97 -8.66 -14.52
CA ILE A 156 -7.81 -9.42 -13.28
C ILE A 156 -7.45 -10.90 -13.53
N ILE A 157 -7.87 -11.48 -14.66
CA ILE A 157 -7.57 -12.89 -15.02
C ILE A 157 -6.21 -13.03 -15.71
N GLU A 158 -5.82 -12.04 -16.51
CA GLU A 158 -4.56 -12.07 -17.28
C GLU A 158 -3.32 -11.65 -16.47
N ASP A 159 -3.52 -10.98 -15.33
CA ASP A 159 -2.49 -10.74 -14.31
C ASP A 159 -2.11 -12.00 -13.55
#